data_AF-A4AQQ3-F1
#
_entry.id   AF-A4AQQ3-F1
#
_cell.length_a   1.000
_cell.length_b   1.000
_cell.length_c   1.000
_cell.angle_alpha   90.00
_cell.angle_beta   90.00
_cell.angle_gamma   90.00
#
_symmetry.space_group_name_H-M   'P 1'
#
loop_
_entity.id
_entity.type
_entity.pdbx_description
1 polymer ?
#
loop_
_entity_poly.entity_id
_entity_poly.type
_entity_poly.pdbx_seq_one_letter_code
_entity_poly.pdbx_strand_id
1 'polypeptide(L)'
;MQRFYIIAVILFVFFYFTIGFSQFQIQENSPPIVKFVAPKDFSSFSRNSLLPYIIHVSDYEDGNSEYDEINPTEVLLIAKYLKSSSEIKPYLTKESKTNYSSLVEMSRSTCFSCHSAKGKLIGPSFEQIATKYKKNEKAIEFLTEKIIAGGTSIWGDEKMPPHPDLKVDQVQEMVYWILENNSDSDKNYLTGIAGTIKTMEQPGSDHEKSILVLTARYSDHGSNNQLHNSKQGQTTLILKNN
;
A
#
# COMPACT_ATOMS: atom_id res chain seq x y z
N MET A 1 45.92 6.54 -88.03
CA MET A 1 46.26 7.85 -87.44
C MET A 1 45.91 7.83 -85.96
N GLN A 2 46.89 8.18 -85.13
CA GLN A 2 46.94 8.21 -83.66
C GLN A 2 45.86 9.06 -82.99
N ARG A 3 45.42 8.67 -81.78
CA ARG A 3 45.07 9.54 -80.61
C ARG A 3 44.58 8.64 -79.44
N PHE A 4 45.44 8.33 -78.48
CA PHE A 4 45.73 9.01 -77.19
C PHE A 4 44.64 8.82 -76.10
N TYR A 5 45.08 8.23 -74.99
CA TYR A 5 44.39 7.87 -73.75
C TYR A 5 43.96 9.08 -72.91
N ILE A 6 42.83 8.98 -72.19
CA ILE A 6 42.66 9.59 -70.85
C ILE A 6 41.85 8.60 -69.98
N ILE A 7 42.50 8.02 -68.98
CA ILE A 7 41.85 7.27 -67.89
C ILE A 7 41.49 8.28 -66.81
N ALA A 8 40.20 8.46 -66.54
CA ALA A 8 39.72 9.24 -65.40
C ALA A 8 39.49 8.30 -64.21
N VAL A 9 40.35 8.38 -63.20
CA VAL A 9 40.18 7.68 -61.92
C VAL A 9 39.25 8.52 -61.05
N ILE A 10 38.02 8.06 -60.84
CA ILE A 10 37.06 8.67 -59.91
C ILE A 10 37.33 8.08 -58.51
N LEU A 11 37.94 8.87 -57.63
CA LEU A 11 38.10 8.57 -56.21
C LEU A 11 36.78 8.86 -55.47
N PHE A 12 36.01 7.81 -55.17
CA PHE A 12 34.85 7.90 -54.28
C PHE A 12 35.33 7.84 -52.83
N VAL A 13 35.35 8.99 -52.15
CA VAL A 13 35.55 9.06 -50.69
C VAL A 13 34.18 8.85 -50.04
N PHE A 14 33.95 7.65 -49.49
CA PHE A 14 32.77 7.37 -48.68
C PHE A 14 32.98 7.95 -47.26
N PHE A 15 32.32 9.07 -46.97
CA PHE A 15 32.13 9.54 -45.60
C PHE A 15 31.01 8.72 -44.96
N TYR A 16 31.37 7.72 -44.16
CA TYR A 16 30.42 7.06 -43.27
C TYR A 16 30.17 7.95 -42.06
N PHE A 17 29.09 8.74 -42.11
CA PHE A 17 28.53 9.34 -40.90
C PHE A 17 27.77 8.26 -40.14
N THR A 18 28.39 7.69 -39.09
CA THR A 18 27.67 6.86 -38.13
C THR A 18 26.83 7.79 -37.26
N ILE A 19 25.55 7.96 -37.60
CA ILE A 19 24.57 8.54 -36.69
C ILE A 19 24.42 7.55 -35.54
N GLY A 20 25.03 7.86 -34.40
CA GLY A 20 24.79 7.13 -33.16
C GLY A 20 23.35 7.36 -32.73
N PHE A 21 22.45 6.43 -33.05
CA PHE A 21 21.16 6.36 -32.39
C PHE A 21 21.41 5.93 -30.95
N SER A 22 21.44 6.87 -30.03
CA SER A 22 21.21 6.57 -28.62
C SER A 22 19.79 6.02 -28.53
N GLN A 23 19.64 4.70 -28.44
CA GLN A 23 18.38 4.11 -28.04
C GLN A 23 18.09 4.64 -26.63
N PHE A 24 17.09 5.51 -26.51
CA PHE A 24 16.46 5.77 -25.22
C PHE A 24 15.93 4.43 -24.73
N GLN A 25 16.66 3.79 -23.83
CA GLN A 25 16.20 2.59 -23.17
C GLN A 25 15.04 3.03 -22.27
N ILE A 26 13.81 2.71 -22.63
CA ILE A 26 12.65 2.96 -21.78
C ILE A 26 12.89 2.15 -20.51
N GLN A 27 13.08 2.83 -19.39
CA GLN A 27 13.21 2.18 -18.10
C GLN A 27 11.87 1.54 -17.73
N GLU A 28 11.83 0.21 -17.75
CA GLU A 28 10.67 -0.56 -17.31
C GLU A 28 10.58 -0.54 -15.78
N ASN A 29 9.37 -0.32 -15.24
CA ASN A 29 9.11 -0.26 -13.81
C ASN A 29 9.49 -1.59 -13.11
N SER A 30 10.15 -1.55 -11.96
CA SER A 30 10.51 -2.73 -11.16
C SER A 30 9.57 -2.93 -9.98
N PRO A 31 9.28 -4.17 -9.52
CA PRO A 31 8.45 -4.34 -8.33
C PRO A 31 9.23 -4.01 -7.05
N PRO A 32 8.61 -3.32 -6.07
CA PRO A 32 9.29 -2.96 -4.84
C PRO A 32 9.57 -4.18 -3.96
N ILE A 33 10.67 -4.11 -3.21
CA ILE A 33 11.10 -5.11 -2.23
C ILE A 33 10.68 -4.65 -0.84
N VAL A 34 9.80 -5.42 -0.19
CA VAL A 34 9.34 -5.17 1.18
C VAL A 34 9.89 -6.23 2.13
N LYS A 35 10.48 -5.81 3.25
CA LYS A 35 11.09 -6.71 4.25
C LYS A 35 10.74 -6.27 5.67
N PHE A 36 10.51 -7.23 6.55
CA PHE A 36 10.49 -6.96 7.99
C PHE A 36 11.91 -7.02 8.56
N VAL A 37 12.30 -5.97 9.29
CA VAL A 37 13.52 -5.92 10.10
C VAL A 37 13.23 -6.33 11.55
N ALA A 38 12.02 -6.03 12.03
CA ALA A 38 11.49 -6.50 13.30
C ALA A 38 10.03 -6.96 13.14
N PRO A 39 9.57 -7.98 13.88
CA PRO A 39 10.28 -8.71 14.94
C PRO A 39 11.42 -9.60 14.41
N LYS A 40 12.51 -9.76 15.18
CA LYS A 40 13.68 -10.58 14.81
C LYS A 40 13.43 -12.09 15.00
N ASP A 41 12.62 -12.44 16.00
CA ASP A 41 12.09 -13.79 16.17
C ASP A 41 10.78 -13.89 15.39
N PHE A 42 10.87 -14.45 14.19
CA PHE A 42 9.73 -14.63 13.29
C PHE A 42 8.83 -15.80 13.69
N SER A 43 9.10 -16.47 14.81
CA SER A 43 8.34 -17.65 15.22
C SER A 43 7.22 -17.34 16.21
N SER A 44 7.32 -16.23 16.96
CA SER A 44 6.45 -16.04 18.11
C SER A 44 6.05 -14.61 18.51
N PHE A 45 4.95 -14.51 19.27
CA PHE A 45 4.52 -13.29 19.96
C PHE A 45 3.95 -13.62 21.35
N SER A 46 3.97 -12.65 22.26
CA SER A 46 3.31 -12.77 23.57
C SER A 46 1.99 -12.01 23.58
N ARG A 47 0.97 -12.52 24.28
CA ARG A 47 -0.30 -11.80 24.48
C ARG A 47 -0.13 -10.58 25.39
N ASN A 48 -1.06 -9.63 25.28
CA ASN A 48 -1.07 -8.39 26.04
C ASN A 48 0.32 -7.72 26.10
N SER A 49 1.03 -7.76 24.97
CA SER A 49 2.39 -7.24 24.87
C SER A 49 2.47 -6.21 23.75
N LEU A 50 3.53 -5.43 23.80
CA LEU A 50 3.88 -4.48 22.76
C LEU A 50 4.80 -5.20 21.77
N LEU A 51 4.28 -5.51 20.59
CA LEU A 51 5.04 -6.12 19.51
C LEU A 51 5.57 -5.01 18.58
N PRO A 52 6.86 -4.65 18.66
CA PRO A 52 7.45 -3.68 17.75
C PRO A 52 7.54 -4.28 16.34
N TYR A 53 7.33 -3.44 15.32
CA TYR A 53 7.59 -3.77 13.93
C TYR A 53 8.48 -2.71 13.29
N ILE A 54 9.31 -3.16 12.36
CA ILE A 54 10.09 -2.32 11.45
C ILE A 54 10.01 -2.96 10.07
N ILE A 55 9.67 -2.18 9.05
CA ILE A 55 9.50 -2.56 7.66
C ILE A 55 10.45 -1.71 6.83
N HIS A 56 11.29 -2.34 6.01
CA HIS A 56 12.06 -1.65 4.98
C HIS A 56 11.43 -1.90 3.62
N VAL A 57 11.35 -0.83 2.84
CA VAL A 57 10.95 -0.85 1.44
C VAL A 57 12.10 -0.30 0.61
N SER A 58 12.44 -1.02 -0.45
CA SER A 58 13.38 -0.54 -1.46
C SER A 58 12.76 -0.77 -2.82
N ASP A 59 12.74 0.28 -3.60
CA ASP A 59 12.25 0.32 -4.96
C ASP A 59 13.26 1.06 -5.84
N TYR A 60 13.33 0.72 -7.11
CA TYR A 60 14.30 1.37 -7.98
C TYR A 60 13.84 2.78 -8.37
N GLU A 61 12.54 2.96 -8.58
CA GLU A 61 11.91 4.19 -9.03
C GLU A 61 11.60 5.14 -7.86
N ASP A 62 11.14 4.59 -6.74
CA ASP A 62 10.70 5.38 -5.57
C ASP A 62 11.77 5.53 -4.48
N GLY A 63 12.89 4.79 -4.58
CA GLY A 63 14.02 4.87 -3.65
C GLY A 63 13.94 3.92 -2.45
N ASN A 64 14.52 4.29 -1.32
CA ASN A 64 14.62 3.44 -0.13
C ASN A 64 14.09 4.15 1.13
N SER A 65 13.24 3.44 1.88
CA SER A 65 12.69 3.90 3.15
C SER A 65 13.75 4.17 4.24
N GLU A 66 14.95 3.59 4.15
CA GLU A 66 16.07 3.85 5.07
C GLU A 66 16.63 5.27 4.93
N TYR A 67 16.40 5.92 3.79
CA TYR A 67 16.88 7.26 3.48
C TYR A 67 15.75 8.28 3.37
N ASP A 68 14.57 7.95 3.95
CA ASP A 68 13.37 8.79 3.92
C ASP A 68 12.86 9.14 2.51
N GLU A 69 13.23 8.35 1.49
CA GLU A 69 12.82 8.56 0.09
C GLU A 69 11.38 8.05 -0.17
N ILE A 70 10.95 7.06 0.61
CA ILE A 70 9.59 6.50 0.57
C ILE A 70 8.76 7.07 1.71
N ASN A 71 7.59 7.62 1.37
CA ASN A 71 6.64 8.13 2.36
C ASN A 71 6.14 6.98 3.28
N PRO A 72 6.39 7.03 4.60
CA PRO A 72 6.00 5.98 5.51
C PRO A 72 4.49 5.69 5.52
N THR A 73 3.64 6.69 5.28
CA THR A 73 2.19 6.50 5.34
C THR A 73 1.67 5.62 4.21
N GLU A 74 2.45 5.46 3.13
CA GLU A 74 2.10 4.61 1.98
C GLU A 74 2.47 3.14 2.18
N VAL A 75 3.30 2.83 3.18
CA VAL A 75 3.62 1.46 3.57
C VAL A 75 2.50 0.93 4.46
N LEU A 76 1.81 -0.11 3.98
CA LEU A 76 0.67 -0.72 4.64
C LEU A 76 1.11 -1.93 5.47
N LEU A 77 0.60 -2.03 6.69
CA LEU A 77 0.74 -3.21 7.54
C LEU A 77 -0.65 -3.76 7.90
N ILE A 78 -0.89 -5.01 7.49
CA ILE A 78 -2.12 -5.75 7.78
C ILE A 78 -1.81 -6.77 8.86
N ALA A 79 -2.49 -6.66 10.00
CA ALA A 79 -2.38 -7.62 11.09
C ALA A 79 -3.67 -8.44 11.17
N LYS A 80 -3.58 -9.76 11.04
CA LYS A 80 -4.72 -10.68 11.17
C LYS A 80 -4.43 -11.74 12.22
N TYR A 81 -5.32 -11.87 13.19
CA TYR A 81 -5.33 -13.02 14.08
C TYR A 81 -6.14 -14.16 13.47
N LEU A 82 -5.57 -15.36 13.52
CA LEU A 82 -6.22 -16.60 13.13
C LEU A 82 -6.32 -17.53 14.33
N LYS A 83 -7.28 -18.44 14.29
CA LYS A 83 -7.48 -19.36 15.39
C LYS A 83 -6.30 -20.34 15.46
N SER A 84 -6.11 -21.13 14.42
CA SER A 84 -5.08 -22.16 14.41
C SER A 84 -4.23 -22.14 13.16
N SER A 85 -3.16 -22.93 13.16
CA SER A 85 -2.28 -23.07 11.98
C SER A 85 -3.02 -23.61 10.75
N SER A 86 -4.15 -24.28 10.90
CA SER A 86 -4.93 -24.79 9.76
C SER A 86 -5.59 -23.67 8.94
N GLU A 87 -5.84 -22.50 9.55
CA GLU A 87 -6.45 -21.34 8.89
C GLU A 87 -5.45 -20.53 8.05
N ILE A 88 -4.14 -20.73 8.23
CA ILE A 88 -3.10 -19.95 7.55
C ILE A 88 -3.24 -20.07 6.03
N LYS A 89 -3.23 -21.30 5.49
CA LYS A 89 -3.29 -21.54 4.05
C LYS A 89 -4.56 -20.97 3.40
N PRO A 90 -5.79 -21.22 3.91
CA PRO A 90 -6.99 -20.63 3.32
C PRO A 90 -7.01 -19.10 3.46
N TYR A 91 -6.53 -18.53 4.56
CA TYR A 91 -6.38 -17.09 4.71
C TYR A 91 -5.46 -16.50 3.63
N LEU A 92 -4.22 -16.99 3.50
CA LEU A 92 -3.27 -16.49 2.50
C LEU A 92 -3.76 -16.66 1.06
N THR A 93 -4.53 -17.72 0.78
CA THR A 93 -5.15 -17.94 -0.54
C THR A 93 -6.25 -16.93 -0.84
N LYS A 94 -7.01 -16.51 0.17
CA LYS A 94 -8.01 -15.44 0.03
C LYS A 94 -7.32 -14.09 -0.16
N GLU A 95 -6.30 -13.83 0.64
CA GLU A 95 -5.59 -12.55 0.64
C GLU A 95 -4.83 -12.31 -0.67
N SER A 96 -4.29 -13.36 -1.31
CA SER A 96 -3.64 -13.23 -2.63
C SER A 96 -4.57 -12.81 -3.76
N LYS A 97 -5.89 -12.96 -3.58
CA LYS A 97 -6.92 -12.54 -4.53
C LYS A 97 -7.62 -11.24 -4.12
N THR A 98 -7.31 -10.71 -2.94
CA THR A 98 -7.98 -9.53 -2.41
C THR A 98 -7.46 -8.29 -3.12
N ASN A 99 -8.37 -7.45 -3.60
CA ASN A 99 -8.01 -6.17 -4.18
C ASN A 99 -7.76 -5.14 -3.05
N TYR A 100 -6.58 -4.53 -3.06
CA TYR A 100 -6.15 -3.53 -2.09
C TYR A 100 -6.09 -2.11 -2.65
N SER A 101 -6.54 -1.86 -3.88
CA SER A 101 -6.43 -0.55 -4.54
C SER A 101 -7.04 0.58 -3.70
N SER A 102 -8.26 0.43 -3.19
CA SER A 102 -8.89 1.47 -2.37
C SER A 102 -8.09 1.77 -1.09
N LEU A 103 -7.50 0.75 -0.47
CA LEU A 103 -6.66 0.92 0.71
C LEU A 103 -5.34 1.65 0.39
N VAL A 104 -4.74 1.34 -0.76
CA VAL A 104 -3.53 2.03 -1.27
C VAL A 104 -3.85 3.50 -1.60
N GLU A 105 -5.00 3.76 -2.20
CA GLU A 105 -5.42 5.13 -2.49
C GLU A 105 -5.68 5.92 -1.19
N MET A 106 -6.28 5.30 -0.18
CA MET A 106 -6.47 5.92 1.13
C MET A 106 -5.14 6.23 1.85
N SER A 107 -4.13 5.36 1.70
CA SER A 107 -2.81 5.58 2.30
C SER A 107 -2.05 6.74 1.65
N ARG A 108 -2.29 6.97 0.35
CA ARG A 108 -1.79 8.12 -0.43
C ARG A 108 -2.57 9.42 -0.17
N SER A 109 -3.86 9.32 0.15
CA SER A 109 -4.79 10.47 0.23
C SER A 109 -4.95 11.05 1.64
N THR A 110 -3.90 10.94 2.48
CA THR A 110 -3.84 11.43 3.88
C THR A 110 -4.92 10.93 4.84
N CYS A 111 -5.77 9.97 4.44
CA CYS A 111 -6.87 9.47 5.28
C CYS A 111 -6.34 8.93 6.63
N PHE A 112 -5.20 8.22 6.58
CA PHE A 112 -4.57 7.62 7.75
C PHE A 112 -3.87 8.62 8.69
N SER A 113 -3.75 9.89 8.31
CA SER A 113 -3.22 10.94 9.19
C SER A 113 -4.20 11.35 10.28
N CYS A 114 -5.51 11.26 10.00
CA CYS A 114 -6.57 11.65 10.93
C CYS A 114 -7.43 10.47 11.39
N HIS A 115 -7.45 9.38 10.63
CA HIS A 115 -8.22 8.17 10.93
C HIS A 115 -7.29 6.97 11.07
N SER A 116 -7.68 6.01 11.91
CA SER A 116 -7.09 4.68 11.93
C SER A 116 -8.16 3.63 11.64
N ALA A 117 -7.75 2.43 11.27
CA ALA A 117 -8.69 1.33 11.12
C ALA A 117 -9.42 1.02 12.43
N LYS A 118 -8.66 1.01 13.54
CA LYS A 118 -9.15 0.77 14.90
C LYS A 118 -8.74 1.88 15.87
N GLY A 119 -9.64 2.21 16.79
CA GLY A 119 -9.46 3.28 17.78
C GLY A 119 -9.63 4.68 17.20
N LYS A 120 -10.03 5.65 18.03
CA LYS A 120 -10.14 7.05 17.61
C LYS A 120 -8.75 7.68 17.54
N LEU A 121 -8.47 8.45 16.49
CA LEU A 121 -7.33 9.37 16.42
C LEU A 121 -7.86 10.81 16.54
N ILE A 122 -7.74 11.61 15.47
CA ILE A 122 -8.40 12.92 15.37
C ILE A 122 -9.87 12.68 14.99
N GLY A 123 -10.07 11.94 13.90
CA GLY A 123 -11.36 11.46 13.43
C GLY A 123 -11.77 10.12 14.08
N PRO A 124 -13.03 9.68 13.86
CA PRO A 124 -13.47 8.34 14.26
C PRO A 124 -12.68 7.25 13.53
N SER A 125 -12.59 6.06 14.11
CA SER A 125 -12.00 4.92 13.41
C SER A 125 -12.84 4.50 12.20
N PHE A 126 -12.22 3.86 11.21
CA PHE A 126 -12.96 3.25 10.11
C PHE A 126 -13.95 2.18 10.61
N GLU A 127 -13.62 1.45 11.67
CA GLU A 127 -14.53 0.53 12.37
C GLU A 127 -15.75 1.25 12.96
N GLN A 128 -15.58 2.41 13.58
CA GLN A 128 -16.70 3.22 14.11
C GLN A 128 -17.61 3.72 12.99
N ILE A 129 -17.03 4.13 11.86
CA ILE A 129 -17.79 4.53 10.67
C ILE A 129 -18.58 3.33 10.13
N ALA A 130 -17.93 2.18 9.92
CA ALA A 130 -18.56 0.96 9.43
C ALA A 130 -19.66 0.43 10.38
N THR A 131 -19.49 0.61 11.69
CA THR A 131 -20.50 0.24 12.69
C THR A 131 -21.72 1.16 12.64
N LYS A 132 -21.51 2.46 12.42
CA LYS A 132 -22.60 3.44 12.39
C LYS A 132 -23.40 3.41 11.09
N TYR A 133 -22.72 3.23 9.96
CA TYR A 133 -23.33 3.32 8.64
C TYR A 133 -23.47 1.94 8.01
N LYS A 134 -24.70 1.57 7.64
CA LYS A 134 -24.93 0.34 6.88
C LYS A 134 -24.32 0.46 5.49
N LYS A 135 -23.68 -0.61 4.99
CA LYS A 135 -23.20 -0.70 3.61
C LYS A 135 -24.37 -0.69 2.60
N ASN A 136 -24.77 0.50 2.17
CA ASN A 136 -25.78 0.72 1.13
C ASN A 136 -25.49 2.02 0.37
N GLU A 137 -26.13 2.19 -0.79
CA GLU A 137 -25.90 3.34 -1.70
C GLU A 137 -26.07 4.69 -1.00
N LYS A 138 -27.13 4.86 -0.20
CA LYS A 138 -27.39 6.13 0.53
C LYS A 138 -26.27 6.49 1.50
N ALA A 139 -25.71 5.51 2.20
CA ALA A 139 -24.58 5.73 3.10
C ALA A 139 -23.30 6.06 2.33
N ILE A 140 -23.08 5.38 1.20
CA ILE A 140 -21.92 5.62 0.33
C ILE A 140 -21.97 7.03 -0.25
N GLU A 141 -23.10 7.45 -0.82
CA GLU A 141 -23.32 8.80 -1.35
C GLU A 141 -23.10 9.87 -0.27
N PHE A 142 -23.75 9.71 0.89
CA PHE A 142 -23.63 10.65 2.00
C PHE A 142 -22.18 10.80 2.49
N LEU A 143 -21.48 9.69 2.71
CA LEU A 143 -20.09 9.74 3.19
C LEU A 143 -19.14 10.28 2.11
N THR A 144 -19.43 10.02 0.84
CA THR A 144 -18.67 10.57 -0.29
C THR A 144 -18.77 12.10 -0.31
N GLU A 145 -19.99 12.65 -0.24
CA GLU A 145 -20.20 14.09 -0.16
C GLU A 145 -19.50 14.70 1.06
N LYS A 146 -19.52 14.01 2.21
CA LYS A 146 -18.84 14.45 3.43
C LYS A 146 -17.31 14.50 3.28
N ILE A 147 -16.70 13.54 2.58
CA ILE A 147 -15.26 13.53 2.35
C ILE A 147 -14.85 14.67 1.40
N ILE A 148 -15.59 14.86 0.30
CA ILE A 148 -15.30 15.91 -0.68
C ILE A 148 -15.49 17.31 -0.08
N ALA A 149 -16.62 17.55 0.58
CA ALA A 149 -16.96 18.88 1.12
C ALA A 149 -16.33 19.17 2.49
N GLY A 150 -15.87 18.14 3.21
CA GLY A 150 -15.44 18.24 4.59
C GLY A 150 -16.57 18.68 5.53
N GLY A 151 -16.18 19.24 6.67
CA GLY A 151 -17.08 19.94 7.59
C GLY A 151 -17.13 19.33 8.99
N THR A 152 -18.12 19.78 9.75
CA THR A 152 -18.26 19.45 11.18
C THR A 152 -18.58 17.97 11.35
N SER A 153 -17.80 17.33 12.22
CA SER A 153 -17.98 15.95 12.60
C SER A 153 -19.23 15.78 13.45
N ILE A 154 -19.96 14.68 13.25
CA ILE A 154 -20.99 14.23 14.20
C ILE A 154 -20.38 13.48 15.40
N TRP A 155 -19.05 13.35 15.42
CA TRP A 155 -18.28 12.56 16.38
C TRP A 155 -17.51 13.43 17.39
N GLY A 156 -17.77 14.74 17.39
CA GLY A 156 -17.13 15.73 18.25
C GLY A 156 -16.96 17.06 17.53
N ASP A 157 -16.18 17.96 18.15
CA ASP A 157 -16.00 19.33 17.64
C ASP A 157 -14.99 19.43 16.48
N GLU A 158 -14.26 18.34 16.21
CA GLU A 158 -13.27 18.29 15.14
C GLU A 158 -13.92 18.44 13.75
N LYS A 159 -13.24 19.17 12.87
CA LYS A 159 -13.68 19.39 11.48
C LYS A 159 -12.77 18.63 10.53
N MET A 160 -13.37 17.82 9.66
CA MET A 160 -12.64 17.19 8.57
C MET A 160 -12.39 18.25 7.48
N PRO A 161 -11.14 18.47 7.04
CA PRO A 161 -10.86 19.31 5.88
C PRO A 161 -11.53 18.77 4.61
N PRO A 162 -11.90 19.62 3.64
CA PRO A 162 -12.41 19.16 2.36
C PRO A 162 -11.31 18.45 1.55
N HIS A 163 -11.69 17.45 0.76
CA HIS A 163 -10.83 16.76 -0.19
C HIS A 163 -11.31 16.98 -1.65
N PRO A 164 -11.31 18.23 -2.17
CA PRO A 164 -11.88 18.54 -3.48
C PRO A 164 -11.07 17.98 -4.65
N ASP A 165 -9.81 17.61 -4.41
CA ASP A 165 -8.91 17.07 -5.43
C ASP A 165 -9.14 15.57 -5.68
N LEU A 166 -9.89 14.89 -4.82
CA LEU A 166 -10.27 13.48 -5.00
C LEU A 166 -11.46 13.37 -5.94
N LYS A 167 -11.42 12.38 -6.83
CA LYS A 167 -12.54 12.09 -7.72
C LYS A 167 -13.67 11.39 -6.96
N VAL A 168 -14.91 11.67 -7.33
CA VAL A 168 -16.10 11.14 -6.65
C VAL A 168 -16.15 9.61 -6.70
N ASP A 169 -15.88 9.01 -7.85
CA ASP A 169 -15.83 7.55 -8.05
C ASP A 169 -14.76 6.91 -7.16
N GLN A 170 -13.59 7.52 -7.10
CA GLN A 170 -12.50 7.09 -6.23
C GLN A 170 -12.92 7.09 -4.74
N VAL A 171 -13.55 8.19 -4.29
CA VAL A 171 -14.03 8.29 -2.90
C VAL A 171 -15.14 7.28 -2.61
N GLN A 172 -16.04 7.01 -3.56
CA GLN A 172 -17.07 5.97 -3.39
C GLN A 172 -16.45 4.59 -3.14
N GLU A 173 -15.40 4.22 -3.88
CA GLU A 173 -14.66 2.97 -3.67
C GLU A 173 -13.95 2.93 -2.31
N MET A 174 -13.36 4.05 -1.85
CA MET A 174 -12.79 4.15 -0.50
C MET A 174 -13.86 3.94 0.58
N VAL A 175 -15.02 4.59 0.44
CA VAL A 175 -16.13 4.45 1.38
C VAL A 175 -16.66 3.02 1.38
N TYR A 176 -16.83 2.42 0.20
CA TYR A 176 -17.22 1.02 0.10
C TYR A 176 -16.24 0.12 0.86
N TRP A 177 -14.94 0.32 0.65
CA TRP A 177 -13.90 -0.41 1.35
C TRP A 177 -13.99 -0.23 2.87
N ILE A 178 -14.18 1.01 3.35
CA ILE A 178 -14.34 1.33 4.78
C ILE A 178 -15.49 0.51 5.38
N LEU A 179 -16.66 0.55 4.76
CA LEU A 179 -17.87 -0.10 5.27
C LEU A 179 -17.80 -1.63 5.20
N GLU A 180 -17.04 -2.19 4.27
CA GLU A 180 -16.91 -3.64 4.10
C GLU A 180 -15.82 -4.27 4.97
N ASN A 181 -14.66 -3.64 5.09
CA ASN A 181 -13.45 -4.31 5.59
C ASN A 181 -13.12 -4.05 7.06
N ASN A 182 -13.84 -3.15 7.74
CA ASN A 182 -13.48 -2.70 9.09
C ASN A 182 -14.40 -3.21 10.20
N SER A 183 -15.16 -4.28 9.95
CA SER A 183 -15.99 -4.95 10.97
C SER A 183 -15.32 -6.19 11.60
N ASP A 184 -14.17 -6.62 11.08
CA ASP A 184 -13.45 -7.79 11.56
C ASP A 184 -12.58 -7.43 12.77
N SER A 185 -13.01 -7.86 13.96
CA SER A 185 -12.28 -7.58 15.22
C SER A 185 -10.89 -8.22 15.27
N ASP A 186 -10.59 -9.19 14.40
CA ASP A 186 -9.30 -9.86 14.31
C ASP A 186 -8.38 -9.30 13.22
N LYS A 187 -8.86 -8.41 12.35
CA LYS A 187 -8.07 -7.77 11.29
C LYS A 187 -7.84 -6.30 11.61
N ASN A 188 -6.61 -5.81 11.48
CA ASN A 188 -6.28 -4.41 11.65
C ASN A 188 -5.42 -3.92 10.47
N TYR A 189 -5.62 -2.67 10.08
CA TYR A 189 -4.88 -2.01 9.02
C TYR A 189 -4.13 -0.82 9.63
N LEU A 190 -2.82 -0.79 9.41
CA LEU A 190 -1.90 0.20 9.91
C LEU A 190 -1.10 0.77 8.73
N THR A 191 -0.56 1.97 8.90
CA THR A 191 0.40 2.58 8.00
C THR A 191 1.70 2.87 8.75
N GLY A 192 2.80 3.02 8.03
CA GLY A 192 4.11 3.34 8.60
C GLY A 192 5.14 2.23 8.47
N ILE A 193 6.40 2.63 8.46
CA ILE A 193 7.56 1.73 8.40
C ILE A 193 8.02 1.24 9.77
N ALA A 194 7.58 1.86 10.86
CA ALA A 194 7.91 1.43 12.21
C ALA A 194 6.77 1.76 13.17
N GLY A 195 6.64 0.95 14.22
CA GLY A 195 5.63 1.17 15.23
C GLY A 195 5.50 0.00 16.19
N THR A 196 4.37 -0.05 16.88
CA THR A 196 4.09 -1.10 17.86
C THR A 196 2.65 -1.53 17.77
N ILE A 197 2.44 -2.85 17.72
CA ILE A 197 1.12 -3.46 17.80
C ILE A 197 0.90 -3.88 19.25
N LYS A 198 -0.13 -3.34 19.91
CA LYS A 198 -0.63 -3.93 21.16
C LYS A 198 -1.30 -5.26 20.81
N THR A 199 -0.71 -6.38 21.24
CA THR A 199 -1.27 -7.70 20.97
C THR A 199 -2.53 -7.92 21.80
N MET A 200 -3.44 -8.78 21.32
CA MET A 200 -4.73 -9.00 21.98
C MET A 200 -4.58 -9.34 23.47
N GLU A 201 -5.46 -8.76 24.28
CA GLU A 201 -5.64 -9.16 25.68
C GLU A 201 -6.21 -10.59 25.73
N GLN A 202 -6.00 -11.30 26.86
CA GLN A 202 -6.50 -12.66 27.01
C GLN A 202 -8.01 -12.72 26.70
N PRO A 203 -8.48 -13.66 25.87
CA PRO A 203 -9.89 -14.00 25.89
C PRO A 203 -10.21 -14.57 27.26
N GLY A 204 -11.32 -14.14 27.86
CA GLY A 204 -12.05 -15.01 28.77
C GLY A 204 -12.30 -16.34 28.03
N SER A 205 -11.76 -17.42 28.57
CA SER A 205 -11.98 -18.84 28.21
C SER A 205 -11.69 -19.35 26.79
N ASP A 206 -11.52 -18.53 25.76
CA ASP A 206 -11.27 -19.03 24.39
C ASP A 206 -9.78 -19.10 24.05
N HIS A 207 -9.22 -20.30 24.17
CA HIS A 207 -7.88 -20.69 23.73
C HIS A 207 -7.64 -20.58 22.21
N GLU A 208 -8.50 -19.89 21.45
CA GLU A 208 -8.58 -20.12 20.01
C GLU A 208 -7.60 -19.30 19.18
N LYS A 209 -7.26 -18.03 19.47
CA LYS A 209 -6.46 -17.19 18.55
C LYS A 209 -4.96 -17.30 18.80
N SER A 210 -4.32 -18.31 18.21
CA SER A 210 -2.91 -18.66 18.44
C SER A 210 -1.94 -18.14 17.38
N ILE A 211 -2.44 -17.59 16.27
CA ILE A 211 -1.60 -17.16 15.14
C ILE A 211 -1.83 -15.69 14.86
N LEU A 212 -0.75 -14.93 14.71
CA LEU A 212 -0.76 -13.55 14.20
C LEU A 212 -0.05 -13.53 12.84
N VAL A 213 -0.78 -13.20 11.78
CA VAL A 213 -0.25 -13.01 10.44
C VAL A 213 -0.06 -11.51 10.22
N LEU A 214 1.18 -11.09 9.95
CA LEU A 214 1.54 -9.72 9.60
C LEU A 214 1.90 -9.67 8.12
N THR A 215 1.20 -8.87 7.33
CA THR A 215 1.52 -8.65 5.92
C THR A 215 1.86 -7.18 5.70
N ALA A 216 3.12 -6.91 5.37
CA ALA A 216 3.57 -5.58 4.94
C ALA A 216 3.44 -5.49 3.42
N ARG A 217 2.98 -4.34 2.92
CA ARG A 217 2.77 -4.08 1.48
C ARG A 217 3.21 -2.67 1.12
N TYR A 218 3.67 -2.52 -0.12
CA TYR A 218 3.90 -1.23 -0.76
C TYR A 218 3.49 -1.33 -2.22
N SER A 219 2.89 -0.27 -2.75
CA SER A 219 2.63 -0.11 -4.18
C SER A 219 3.47 1.07 -4.63
N ASP A 220 4.28 0.86 -5.66
CA ASP A 220 5.14 1.93 -6.18
C ASP A 220 4.31 3.02 -6.89
N HIS A 221 4.94 4.16 -7.17
CA HIS A 221 4.34 5.25 -7.95
C HIS A 221 4.41 5.02 -9.46
N GLY A 222 4.97 3.89 -9.89
CA GLY A 222 5.18 3.57 -11.29
C GLY A 222 6.34 4.34 -11.91
N SER A 223 6.76 3.95 -13.11
CA SER A 223 7.85 4.66 -13.79
C SER A 223 7.44 6.10 -14.14
N ASN A 224 8.28 7.06 -13.76
CA ASN A 224 7.99 8.50 -13.88
C ASN A 224 6.68 8.94 -13.17
N ASN A 225 6.34 8.33 -12.03
CA ASN A 225 5.13 8.62 -11.26
C ASN A 225 3.81 8.34 -12.01
N GLN A 226 3.82 7.36 -12.90
CA GLN A 226 2.66 6.93 -13.67
C GLN A 226 1.92 5.77 -13.00
N LEU A 227 0.98 6.08 -12.10
CA LEU A 227 0.27 5.08 -11.27
C LEU A 227 -0.37 3.89 -12.02
N HIS A 228 -0.74 4.04 -13.29
CA HIS A 228 -1.34 2.97 -14.09
C HIS A 228 -0.37 1.81 -14.40
N ASN A 229 0.94 2.03 -14.29
CA ASN A 229 1.97 1.01 -14.47
C ASN A 229 2.58 0.56 -13.13
N SER A 230 1.92 0.91 -12.02
CA SER A 230 2.43 0.61 -10.68
C SER A 230 2.52 -0.89 -10.43
N LYS A 231 3.55 -1.29 -9.68
CA LYS A 231 3.76 -2.66 -9.20
C LYS A 231 3.67 -2.69 -7.69
N GLN A 232 3.44 -3.90 -7.18
CA GLN A 232 3.23 -4.14 -5.77
C GLN A 232 4.28 -5.10 -5.22
N GLY A 233 4.76 -4.79 -4.03
CA GLY A 233 5.64 -5.60 -3.22
C GLY A 233 4.93 -5.96 -1.91
N GLN A 234 5.19 -7.17 -1.41
CA GLN A 234 4.67 -7.59 -0.12
C GLN A 234 5.57 -8.61 0.55
N THR A 235 5.46 -8.70 1.86
CA THR A 235 6.05 -9.79 2.66
C THR A 235 5.12 -10.15 3.80
N THR A 236 5.13 -11.42 4.20
CA THR A 236 4.25 -11.94 5.25
C THR A 236 5.06 -12.66 6.31
N LEU A 237 4.80 -12.33 7.57
CA LEU A 237 5.27 -13.03 8.75
C LEU A 237 4.11 -13.75 9.45
N ILE A 238 4.41 -14.91 10.02
CA ILE A 238 3.46 -15.72 10.78
C ILE A 238 4.06 -15.97 12.16
N LEU A 239 3.48 -15.34 13.17
CA LEU A 239 3.91 -15.46 14.55
C LEU A 239 2.94 -16.39 15.30
N LYS A 240 3.47 -17.32 16.08
CA LYS A 240 2.69 -18.18 16.97
C LYS A 240 2.66 -17.61 18.37
N ASN A 241 1.54 -17.74 19.06
CA ASN A 241 1.49 -17.33 20.45
C ASN A 241 2.40 -18.24 21.30
N ASN A 242 3.27 -17.64 22.10
CA ASN A 242 4.06 -18.32 23.13
C ASN A 242 3.19 -18.78 24.31
#